data_AF-A0A3M0S832-F1
#
_entry.id   AF-A0A3M0S832-F1
#
_cell.length_a   1.000
_cell.length_b   1.000
_cell.length_c   1.000
_cell.angle_alpha   90.00
_cell.angle_beta   90.00
_cell.angle_gamma   90.00
#
_symmetry.space_group_name_H-M   'P 1'
#
loop_
_entity.id
_entity.type
_entity.pdbx_description
1 polymer ?
#
loop_
_entity_poly.entity_id
_entity_poly.type
_entity_poly.pdbx_seq_one_letter_code
_entity_poly.pdbx_strand_id
1 'polypeptide(L)'
;MVQKIIRLLLTKVIPAPTGSRYVEDILYNQRVYPIYSEVQQRLTYCLKNKLINRDELITFKYMLNKCIKNSYAYKDKKWKNDAHEIFTKLKSHYIKPKEMKRLLKYVNQFYINIPEPIQEFKTVSYLKVIK
;
A
#
# COMPACT_ATOMS: atom_id res chain seq x y z
N MET A 1 -3.48 -0.25 37.47
CA MET A 1 -2.63 0.47 36.50
C MET A 1 -1.83 -0.48 35.60
N VAL A 2 -1.14 -1.48 36.17
CA VAL A 2 -0.35 -2.50 35.45
C VAL A 2 -1.15 -3.25 34.37
N GLN A 3 -2.39 -3.66 34.65
CA GLN A 3 -3.27 -4.31 33.66
C GLN A 3 -3.55 -3.46 32.41
N LYS A 4 -3.58 -2.13 32.55
CA LYS A 4 -3.83 -1.20 31.44
C LYS A 4 -2.60 -1.09 30.52
N ILE A 5 -1.41 -1.12 31.12
CA ILE A 5 -0.12 -1.12 30.42
C ILE A 5 0.08 -2.45 29.67
N ILE A 6 -0.21 -3.59 30.32
CA ILE A 6 -0.15 -4.92 29.69
C ILE A 6 -1.13 -4.98 28.50
N ARG A 7 -2.36 -4.48 28.65
CA ARG A 7 -3.33 -4.41 27.54
C ARG A 7 -2.82 -3.56 26.38
N LEU A 8 -2.27 -2.38 26.66
CA LEU A 8 -1.72 -1.48 25.64
C LEU A 8 -0.55 -2.11 24.87
N LEU A 9 0.35 -2.80 25.58
CA LEU A 9 1.48 -3.51 24.98
C LEU A 9 1.00 -4.68 24.11
N LEU A 10 0.04 -5.48 24.60
CA LEU A 10 -0.56 -6.57 23.82
C LEU A 10 -1.29 -6.07 22.57
N THR A 11 -2.02 -4.94 22.65
CA THR A 11 -2.70 -4.35 21.48
C THR A 11 -1.76 -3.72 20.45
N LYS A 12 -0.54 -3.33 20.85
CA LYS A 12 0.48 -2.82 19.91
C LYS A 12 1.24 -3.95 19.21
N VAL A 13 1.38 -5.10 19.87
CA VAL A 13 2.13 -6.26 19.36
C VAL A 13 1.23 -7.21 18.57
N ILE A 14 -0.04 -7.33 18.94
CA ILE A 14 -1.02 -8.20 18.29
C ILE A 14 -1.94 -7.32 17.45
N PRO A 15 -1.84 -7.34 16.10
CA PRO A 15 -2.77 -6.62 15.27
C PRO A 15 -4.19 -7.07 15.59
N ALA A 16 -5.12 -6.11 15.69
CA ALA A 16 -6.54 -6.40 15.86
C ALA A 16 -6.97 -7.47 14.83
N PRO A 17 -7.81 -8.45 15.23
CA PRO A 17 -8.23 -9.49 14.31
C PRO A 17 -8.89 -8.80 13.10
N THR A 18 -8.21 -8.87 11.96
CA THR A 18 -8.80 -8.53 10.69
C THR A 18 -10.07 -9.35 10.59
N GLY A 19 -11.22 -8.74 10.32
CA GLY A 19 -12.52 -9.43 10.28
C GLY A 19 -12.64 -10.58 9.26
N SER A 20 -11.54 -10.97 8.61
CA SER A 20 -11.43 -12.18 7.80
C SER A 20 -11.20 -13.42 8.68
N ARG A 21 -11.99 -14.46 8.40
CA ARG A 21 -11.87 -15.79 9.03
C ARG A 21 -10.79 -16.67 8.38
N TYR A 22 -10.14 -16.20 7.32
CA TYR A 22 -9.19 -16.99 6.53
C TYR A 22 -7.74 -16.67 6.88
N VAL A 23 -6.94 -17.71 7.11
CA VAL A 23 -5.52 -17.60 7.51
C VAL A 23 -4.70 -16.88 6.44
N GLU A 24 -5.05 -17.07 5.18
CA GLU A 24 -4.42 -16.47 4.01
C GLU A 24 -4.54 -14.93 4.04
N ASP A 25 -5.71 -14.41 4.42
CA ASP A 25 -5.95 -12.98 4.50
C ASP A 25 -5.19 -12.35 5.66
N ILE A 26 -5.10 -13.04 6.80
CA ILE A 26 -4.29 -12.60 7.94
C ILE A 26 -2.81 -12.50 7.53
N LEU A 27 -2.29 -13.55 6.87
CA LEU A 27 -0.91 -13.58 6.40
C LEU A 27 -0.63 -12.51 5.35
N TYR A 28 -1.57 -12.27 4.43
CA TYR A 28 -1.47 -11.19 3.46
C TYR A 28 -1.43 -9.82 4.14
N ASN A 29 -2.36 -9.56 5.06
CA ASN A 29 -2.45 -8.29 5.79
C ASN A 29 -1.21 -8.01 6.64
N GLN A 30 -0.58 -9.04 7.21
CA GLN A 30 0.63 -8.88 8.01
C GLN A 30 1.90 -8.70 7.15
N ARG A 31 2.02 -9.43 6.04
CA ARG A 31 3.30 -9.57 5.32
C ARG A 31 3.38 -8.83 3.99
N VAL A 32 2.25 -8.68 3.30
CA VAL A 32 2.19 -8.10 1.95
C VAL A 32 1.55 -6.73 1.97
N TYR A 33 0.45 -6.55 2.71
CA TYR A 33 -0.32 -5.31 2.72
C TYR A 33 0.49 -4.05 3.06
N PRO A 34 1.41 -4.04 4.06
CA PRO A 34 2.22 -2.85 4.34
C PRO A 34 3.08 -2.44 3.14
N ILE A 35 3.67 -3.41 2.45
CA ILE A 35 4.52 -3.19 1.28
C ILE A 35 3.66 -2.75 0.09
N TYR A 36 2.51 -3.40 -0.10
CA TYR A 36 1.51 -3.00 -1.09
C TYR A 36 1.10 -1.54 -0.93
N SER A 37 0.78 -1.12 0.30
CA SER A 37 0.33 0.24 0.60
C SER A 37 1.41 1.26 0.23
N GLU A 38 2.67 0.95 0.54
CA GLU A 38 3.83 1.77 0.20
C GLU A 38 4.04 1.86 -1.33
N VAL A 39 3.96 0.74 -2.05
CA VAL A 39 4.03 0.73 -3.52
C VAL A 39 2.91 1.58 -4.11
N GLN A 40 1.68 1.42 -3.62
CA GLN A 40 0.51 2.17 -4.09
C GLN A 40 0.71 3.67 -3.88
N GLN A 41 1.14 4.09 -2.69
CA GLN A 41 1.35 5.50 -2.35
C GLN A 41 2.43 6.12 -3.25
N ARG A 42 3.59 5.47 -3.37
CA ARG A 42 4.71 5.98 -4.15
C ARG A 42 4.40 6.00 -5.64
N LEU A 43 3.78 4.95 -6.17
CA LEU A 43 3.38 4.91 -7.58
C LEU A 43 2.35 6.00 -7.89
N THR A 44 1.37 6.21 -7.00
CA THR A 44 0.39 7.30 -7.14
C THR A 44 1.08 8.66 -7.15
N TYR A 45 2.05 8.87 -6.26
CA TYR A 45 2.84 10.09 -6.21
C TYR A 45 3.62 10.30 -7.52
N CYS A 46 4.35 9.29 -7.98
CA CYS A 46 5.13 9.37 -9.22
C CYS A 46 4.24 9.67 -10.44
N LEU A 47 3.06 9.04 -10.53
CA LEU A 47 2.10 9.31 -11.61
C LEU A 47 1.53 10.74 -11.55
N LYS A 48 1.16 11.22 -10.36
CA LYS A 48 0.63 12.59 -10.18
C LYS A 48 1.67 13.66 -10.55
N ASN A 49 2.93 13.43 -10.19
CA ASN A 49 4.03 14.36 -10.44
C ASN A 49 4.76 14.11 -11.76
N LYS A 50 4.24 13.22 -12.63
CA LYS A 50 4.83 12.87 -13.93
C LYS A 50 6.31 12.43 -13.85
N LEU A 51 6.68 11.76 -12.75
CA LEU A 51 8.03 11.21 -12.52
C LEU A 51 8.24 9.85 -13.20
N ILE A 52 7.16 9.25 -13.69
CA ILE A 52 7.17 8.01 -14.45
C ILE A 52 6.58 8.31 -15.82
N ASN A 53 7.35 8.01 -16.87
CA ASN A 53 6.91 8.10 -18.25
C ASN A 53 6.11 6.85 -18.67
N ARG A 54 5.66 6.85 -19.92
CA ARG A 54 4.79 5.79 -20.46
C ARG A 54 5.48 4.42 -20.47
N ASP A 55 6.74 4.36 -20.87
CA ASP A 55 7.49 3.11 -21.05
C ASP A 55 7.87 2.50 -19.70
N GLU A 56 8.20 3.34 -18.72
CA GLU A 56 8.43 2.94 -17.33
C GLU A 56 7.15 2.38 -16.69
N LEU A 57 5.98 2.99 -16.99
CA LEU A 57 4.70 2.47 -16.52
C LEU A 57 4.36 1.10 -17.14
N ILE A 58 4.66 0.91 -18.43
CA ILE A 58 4.49 -0.39 -19.11
C ILE A 58 5.45 -1.43 -18.53
N THR A 59 6.69 -1.04 -18.24
CA THR A 59 7.67 -1.91 -17.58
C THR A 59 7.18 -2.35 -16.21
N PHE A 60 6.65 -1.41 -15.40
CA PHE A 60 6.03 -1.75 -14.12
C PHE A 60 4.87 -2.73 -14.28
N LYS A 61 3.97 -2.47 -15.23
CA LYS A 61 2.84 -3.36 -15.54
C LYS A 61 3.31 -4.78 -15.91
N TYR A 62 4.34 -4.89 -16.74
CA TYR A 62 4.92 -6.18 -17.12
C TYR A 62 5.50 -6.93 -15.93
N MET A 63 6.25 -6.24 -15.06
CA MET A 63 6.76 -6.82 -13.82
C MET A 63 5.62 -7.31 -12.92
N LEU A 64 4.59 -6.48 -12.71
CA LEU A 64 3.41 -6.82 -11.91
C LEU A 64 2.69 -8.06 -12.45
N ASN A 65 2.50 -8.15 -13.78
CA ASN A 65 1.86 -9.29 -14.41
C ASN A 65 2.66 -10.59 -14.20
N LYS A 66 4.01 -10.53 -14.18
CA LYS A 66 4.85 -11.68 -13.81
C LYS A 66 4.73 -12.10 -12.34
N CYS A 67 4.42 -11.16 -11.45
CA CYS A 67 4.24 -11.46 -10.03
C CYS A 67 2.94 -12.21 -9.74
N ILE A 68 1.94 -12.11 -10.61
CA ILE A 68 0.63 -12.74 -10.44
C ILE A 68 0.67 -14.17 -10.98
N LYS A 69 0.71 -15.13 -10.06
CA LYS A 69 0.75 -16.56 -10.42
C LYS A 69 -0.54 -17.07 -11.04
N ASN A 70 -1.68 -16.50 -10.66
CA ASN A 70 -2.98 -16.92 -11.16
C ASN A 70 -3.53 -15.90 -12.16
N SER A 71 -3.18 -16.07 -13.44
CA SER A 71 -3.68 -15.22 -14.53
C SER A 71 -5.20 -15.33 -14.72
N TYR A 72 -5.79 -16.50 -14.40
CA TYR A 72 -7.23 -16.73 -14.52
C TYR A 72 -8.06 -15.84 -13.60
N ALA A 73 -7.49 -15.35 -12.50
CA ALA A 73 -8.17 -14.43 -11.57
C ALA A 73 -8.64 -13.13 -12.24
N TYR A 74 -8.13 -12.80 -13.43
CA TYR A 74 -8.43 -11.58 -14.15
C TYR A 74 -8.89 -11.79 -15.60
N LYS A 75 -9.17 -13.03 -16.01
CA LYS A 75 -9.42 -13.39 -17.42
C LYS A 75 -10.59 -12.63 -18.05
N ASP A 76 -11.67 -12.40 -17.29
CA ASP A 76 -12.90 -11.77 -17.77
C ASP A 76 -12.93 -10.26 -17.51
N LYS A 77 -11.84 -9.69 -16.96
CA LYS A 77 -11.83 -8.30 -16.51
C LYS A 77 -11.45 -7.37 -17.65
N LYS A 78 -12.35 -6.46 -17.99
CA LYS A 78 -12.09 -5.37 -18.94
C LYS A 78 -11.35 -4.21 -18.26
N TRP A 79 -10.23 -3.79 -18.85
CA TRP A 79 -9.41 -2.70 -18.34
C TRP A 79 -9.77 -1.38 -19.02
N LYS A 80 -10.05 -0.34 -18.22
CA LYS A 80 -10.31 1.01 -18.75
C LYS A 80 -9.04 1.67 -19.29
N ASN A 81 -7.91 1.45 -18.62
CA ASN A 81 -6.58 1.92 -18.97
C ASN A 81 -5.54 1.13 -18.16
N ASP A 82 -4.25 1.36 -18.43
CA ASP A 82 -3.17 0.66 -17.73
C ASP A 82 -3.13 0.95 -16.23
N ALA A 83 -3.42 2.18 -15.81
CA ALA A 83 -3.45 2.50 -14.38
C ALA A 83 -4.55 1.69 -13.65
N HIS A 84 -5.74 1.57 -14.25
CA HIS A 84 -6.83 0.77 -13.71
C HIS A 84 -6.43 -0.71 -13.58
N GLU A 85 -5.74 -1.25 -14.59
CA GLU A 85 -5.20 -2.61 -14.53
C GLU A 85 -4.17 -2.75 -13.41
N ILE A 86 -3.18 -1.87 -13.39
CA ILE A 86 -2.09 -1.89 -12.41
C ILE A 86 -2.63 -1.83 -10.99
N PHE A 87 -3.44 -0.81 -10.66
CA PHE A 87 -3.94 -0.64 -9.29
C PHE A 87 -4.92 -1.73 -8.88
N THR A 88 -5.63 -2.35 -9.82
CA THR A 88 -6.43 -3.55 -9.52
C THR A 88 -5.54 -4.73 -9.18
N LYS A 89 -4.55 -5.01 -10.02
CA LYS A 89 -3.67 -6.18 -9.92
C LYS A 89 -2.69 -6.07 -8.76
N LEU A 90 -2.29 -4.87 -8.40
CA LEU A 90 -1.39 -4.61 -7.27
C LEU A 90 -1.98 -5.08 -5.93
N LYS A 91 -3.31 -5.11 -5.81
CA LYS A 91 -4.05 -5.63 -4.63
C LYS A 91 -4.14 -7.16 -4.56
N SER A 92 -3.49 -7.88 -5.47
CA SER A 92 -3.66 -9.32 -5.58
C SER A 92 -3.05 -10.08 -4.39
N HIS A 93 -3.86 -10.95 -3.78
CA HIS A 93 -3.41 -11.90 -2.75
C HIS A 93 -2.41 -12.94 -3.29
N TYR A 94 -2.30 -13.09 -4.61
CA TYR A 94 -1.38 -14.02 -5.24
C TYR A 94 0.06 -13.50 -5.36
N ILE A 95 0.31 -12.23 -4.97
CA ILE A 95 1.65 -11.64 -5.01
C ILE A 95 2.38 -11.96 -3.70
N LYS A 96 3.56 -12.58 -3.82
CA LYS A 96 4.42 -12.90 -2.67
C LYS A 96 5.11 -11.64 -2.13
N PRO A 97 5.44 -11.58 -0.83
CA PRO A 97 6.17 -10.43 -0.25
C PRO A 97 7.46 -10.07 -1.00
N LYS A 98 8.25 -11.07 -1.42
CA LYS A 98 9.49 -10.86 -2.19
C LYS A 98 9.25 -10.15 -3.52
N GLU A 99 8.17 -10.50 -4.22
CA GLU A 99 7.79 -9.88 -5.48
C GLU A 99 7.27 -8.46 -5.26
N MET A 100 6.46 -8.23 -4.21
CA MET A 100 6.01 -6.88 -3.85
C MET A 100 7.18 -5.95 -3.50
N LYS A 101 8.22 -6.46 -2.80
CA LYS A 101 9.46 -5.71 -2.55
C LYS A 101 10.22 -5.35 -3.83
N ARG A 102 10.19 -6.21 -4.85
CA ARG A 102 10.80 -5.90 -6.16
C ARG A 102 10.06 -4.77 -6.87
N LEU A 103 8.73 -4.80 -6.83
CA LEU A 103 7.89 -3.72 -7.36
C LEU A 103 8.17 -2.40 -6.61
N LEU A 104 8.29 -2.45 -5.28
CA LEU A 104 8.67 -1.29 -4.47
C LEU A 104 10.03 -0.73 -4.86
N LYS A 105 11.06 -1.60 -4.98
CA LYS A 105 12.40 -1.18 -5.41
C LYS A 105 12.37 -0.48 -6.77
N TYR A 106 11.56 -0.98 -7.71
CA TYR A 106 11.41 -0.35 -9.02
C TYR A 106 10.76 1.03 -8.91
N VAL A 107 9.67 1.18 -8.16
CA VAL A 107 9.02 2.51 -8.00
C VAL A 107 9.95 3.49 -7.29
N ASN A 108 10.74 3.03 -6.33
CA ASN A 108 11.64 3.85 -5.54
C ASN A 108 12.75 4.52 -6.34
N GLN A 109 13.09 4.03 -7.53
CA GLN A 109 14.10 4.69 -8.36
C GLN A 109 13.61 6.05 -8.91
N PHE A 110 12.29 6.21 -9.05
CA PHE A 110 11.65 7.44 -9.53
C PHE A 110 11.12 8.30 -8.38
N TYR A 111 10.94 7.69 -7.21
CA TYR A 111 10.47 8.40 -6.04
C TYR A 111 11.60 9.24 -5.47
N ILE A 112 11.59 10.53 -5.79
CA ILE A 112 12.45 11.51 -5.14
C ILE A 112 11.89 11.73 -3.73
N ASN A 113 12.70 11.49 -2.70
CA ASN A 113 12.38 11.93 -1.34
C ASN A 113 12.35 13.46 -1.34
N ILE A 114 11.22 14.06 -1.69
CA ILE A 114 10.96 15.43 -1.31
C ILE A 114 10.67 15.38 0.20
N PRO A 115 11.38 16.15 1.05
CA PRO A 115 11.04 16.23 2.46
C PRO A 115 9.53 16.54 2.54
N GLU A 116 8.81 15.77 3.35
CA GLU A 116 7.37 16.00 3.51
C GLU A 116 7.15 17.49 3.74
N PRO A 117 6.19 18.14 3.06
CA PRO A 117 5.81 19.49 3.46
C PRO A 117 5.51 19.39 4.95
N ILE A 118 6.20 20.20 5.75
CA ILE A 118 5.99 20.28 7.20
C ILE A 118 4.49 20.39 7.36
N GLN A 119 3.87 19.32 7.84
CA GLN A 119 2.43 19.29 8.02
C GLN A 119 2.20 20.17 9.24
N GLU A 120 2.10 21.48 9.02
CA GLU A 120 1.67 22.42 10.04
C GLU A 120 0.24 22.01 10.39
N PHE A 121 0.12 21.21 11.45
CA PHE A 121 -1.15 21.02 12.12
C PHE A 121 -1.57 22.40 12.62
N LYS A 122 -2.41 23.10 11.84
CA LYS A 122 -3.21 24.20 12.36
C LYS A 122 -4.11 23.61 13.44
N THR A 123 -3.63 23.61 14.67
CA THR A 123 -4.46 23.35 15.83
C THR A 123 -5.49 24.47 15.88
N VAL A 124 -6.72 24.17 15.48
CA VAL A 124 -7.84 25.07 15.73
C VAL A 124 -8.07 25.05 17.24
N SER A 125 -7.84 26.18 17.92
CA SER A 125 -8.07 26.31 19.36
C SER A 125 -9.58 26.27 19.66
N TYR A 126 -10.15 25.08 19.80
CA TYR A 126 -11.50 24.91 20.35
C TYR A 126 -11.46 24.89 21.87
N LEU A 127 -11.02 26.00 22.47
CA LEU A 127 -11.25 26.32 23.89
C LEU A 127 -11.37 27.85 24.06
N LYS A 128 -12.50 28.42 23.63
CA LYS A 128 -13.08 29.51 24.42
C LYS A 128 -13.84 28.85 25.55
N VAL A 129 -13.14 28.61 26.66
CA VAL A 129 -13.79 28.31 27.94
C VAL A 129 -14.58 29.56 28.31
N ILE A 130 -15.90 29.43 28.30
CA ILE A 130 -16.82 30.39 28.87
C ILE A 130 -16.52 30.48 30.37
N LYS A 131 -16.16 31.67 30.86
CA LYS A 131 -16.45 32.14 32.21
C LYS A 131 -16.79 33.61 32.14
#